data_AF-A0A7Y4TYM8-F1
#
_entry.id   AF-A0A7Y4TYM8-F1
#
_cell.length_a   1.000
_cell.length_b   1.000
_cell.length_c   1.000
_cell.angle_alpha   90.00
_cell.angle_beta   90.00
_cell.angle_gamma   90.00
#
_symmetry.space_group_name_H-M   'P 1'
#
loop_
_entity.id
_entity.type
_entity.pdbx_description
1 polymer ?
#
loop_
_entity_poly.entity_id
_entity_poly.type
_entity_poly.pdbx_seq_one_letter_code
_entity_poly.pdbx_strand_id
1 'polypeptide(L)'
;ARIGPLDAQFPFYYEEVEWSQRARRAGYQLFTLPSAEAIHAFGHSSRGGSPRVQRWANVSSRRYWRGRYGRAGAKLVAALSTVTVNQIAAPVHDLGAIDKPPRLSWSSVTLPQVLQVAFDPLFESAATIFPPGSTFEWPAALWEEMPAGTYHARLLSGPSCQPVTRWRWQCAAHA
;
A
#
# COMPACT_ATOMS: atom_id res chain seq x y z
N ALA A 1 -16.62 7.38 26.38
CA ALA A 1 -15.81 6.20 26.00
C ALA A 1 -14.38 6.36 26.49
N ARG A 2 -13.73 5.31 27.01
CA ARG A 2 -12.45 5.38 27.76
C ARG A 2 -11.21 5.79 26.93
N ILE A 3 -11.26 5.67 25.60
CA ILE A 3 -10.11 5.94 24.70
C ILE A 3 -10.11 7.39 24.16
N GLY A 4 -11.29 8.03 24.04
CA GLY A 4 -11.45 9.33 23.38
C GLY A 4 -11.49 9.25 21.83
N PRO A 5 -11.75 10.38 21.14
CA PRO A 5 -11.82 10.43 19.67
C PRO A 5 -10.44 10.30 19.01
N LEU A 6 -10.41 10.35 17.67
CA LEU A 6 -9.19 10.58 16.89
C LEU A 6 -8.59 11.94 17.24
N ASP A 7 -7.26 12.04 17.25
CA ASP A 7 -6.56 13.30 17.52
C ASP A 7 -6.59 14.19 16.28
N ALA A 8 -7.36 15.28 16.33
CA ALA A 8 -7.54 16.23 15.23
C ALA A 8 -6.25 16.96 14.81
N GLN A 9 -5.16 16.82 15.56
CA GLN A 9 -3.86 17.35 15.19
C GLN A 9 -3.13 16.47 14.15
N PHE A 10 -3.70 15.31 13.78
CA PHE A 10 -3.36 14.55 12.59
C PHE A 10 -4.29 14.98 11.45
N PRO A 11 -3.83 15.81 10.50
CA PRO A 11 -4.69 16.30 9.42
C PRO A 11 -5.14 15.20 8.46
N PHE A 12 -4.33 14.17 8.25
CA PHE A 12 -4.62 13.02 7.40
C PHE A 12 -3.57 11.92 7.57
N TYR A 13 -3.99 10.65 7.64
CA TYR A 13 -3.18 9.47 7.97
C TYR A 13 -2.54 9.48 9.36
N TYR A 14 -2.30 8.28 9.90
CA TYR A 14 -1.74 8.02 11.23
C TYR A 14 -2.66 8.36 12.43
N GLU A 15 -3.77 9.08 12.25
CA GLU A 15 -4.78 9.27 13.31
C GLU A 15 -5.31 7.91 13.81
N GLU A 16 -5.56 7.00 12.89
CA GLU A 16 -6.05 5.64 13.13
C GLU A 16 -4.99 4.75 13.77
N VAL A 17 -3.72 4.92 13.39
CA VAL A 17 -2.58 4.18 13.95
C VAL A 17 -2.34 4.61 15.41
N GLU A 18 -2.37 5.91 15.66
CA GLU A 18 -2.26 6.49 17.00
C GLU A 18 -3.42 6.03 17.88
N TRP A 19 -4.66 6.15 17.40
CA TRP A 19 -5.85 5.74 18.14
C TRP A 19 -5.84 4.25 18.46
N SER A 20 -5.47 3.40 17.49
CA SER A 20 -5.35 1.96 17.67
C SER A 20 -4.33 1.59 18.76
N GLN A 21 -3.26 2.37 18.90
CA GLN A 21 -2.31 2.19 20.00
C GLN A 21 -2.87 2.63 21.34
N ARG A 22 -3.59 3.75 21.40
CA ARG A 22 -4.29 4.14 22.64
C ARG A 22 -5.29 3.07 23.07
N ALA A 23 -6.05 2.51 22.12
CA ALA A 23 -6.96 1.40 22.36
C ALA A 23 -6.22 0.21 22.98
N ARG A 24 -5.13 -0.25 22.35
CA ARG A 24 -4.31 -1.36 22.88
C ARG A 24 -3.75 -1.07 24.27
N ARG A 25 -3.23 0.13 24.51
CA ARG A 25 -2.70 0.55 25.83
C ARG A 25 -3.78 0.61 26.91
N ALA A 26 -5.03 0.89 26.52
CA ALA A 26 -6.19 0.85 27.40
C ALA A 26 -6.73 -0.57 27.64
N GLY A 27 -6.06 -1.61 27.13
CA GLY A 27 -6.41 -3.02 27.33
C GLY A 27 -7.36 -3.59 26.28
N TYR A 28 -7.65 -2.85 25.20
CA TYR A 28 -8.51 -3.35 24.13
C TYR A 28 -7.73 -4.28 23.18
N GLN A 29 -8.44 -5.29 22.68
CA GLN A 29 -7.96 -6.17 21.62
C GLN A 29 -8.50 -5.67 20.27
N LEU A 30 -7.65 -5.69 19.24
CA LEU A 30 -8.03 -5.33 17.87
C LEU A 30 -8.07 -6.61 17.05
N PHE A 31 -9.21 -6.89 16.43
CA PHE A 31 -9.45 -8.08 15.61
C PHE A 31 -9.70 -7.67 14.16
N THR A 32 -9.18 -8.47 13.24
CA THR A 32 -9.57 -8.43 11.83
C THR A 32 -10.59 -9.53 11.62
N LEU A 33 -11.73 -9.21 11.00
CA LEU A 33 -12.76 -10.19 10.63
C LEU A 33 -12.64 -10.47 9.13
N PRO A 34 -12.09 -11.63 8.70
CA PRO A 34 -11.85 -11.90 7.28
C PRO A 34 -13.13 -11.97 6.44
N SER A 35 -14.27 -12.29 7.06
CA SER A 35 -15.57 -12.33 6.40
C SER A 35 -16.24 -10.96 6.27
N ALA A 36 -15.67 -9.90 6.85
CA ALA A 36 -16.15 -8.55 6.65
C ALA A 36 -15.54 -7.98 5.35
N GLU A 37 -16.41 -7.57 4.44
CA GLU A 37 -16.02 -7.02 3.15
C GLU A 37 -16.27 -5.50 3.11
N ALA A 38 -15.33 -4.76 2.53
CA ALA A 38 -15.44 -3.32 2.31
C ALA A 38 -14.80 -2.94 0.98
N ILE A 39 -15.45 -2.05 0.23
CA ILE A 39 -14.92 -1.53 -1.03
C ILE A 39 -14.11 -0.27 -0.71
N HIS A 40 -12.82 -0.29 -1.05
CA HIS A 40 -11.95 0.87 -0.95
C HIS A 40 -11.74 1.49 -2.34
N ALA A 41 -12.46 2.59 -2.64
CA ALA A 41 -12.24 3.39 -3.84
C ALA A 41 -10.91 4.15 -3.72
N PHE A 42 -9.81 3.46 -4.05
CA PHE A 42 -8.45 3.92 -3.82
C PHE A 42 -8.21 5.28 -4.47
N GLY A 43 -7.69 6.24 -3.70
CA GLY A 43 -7.33 7.56 -4.22
C GLY A 43 -8.50 8.45 -4.65
N HIS A 44 -9.76 8.01 -4.49
CA HIS A 44 -10.94 8.79 -4.90
C HIS A 44 -11.08 10.09 -4.09
N SER A 45 -10.87 10.04 -2.78
CA SER A 45 -10.89 11.23 -1.91
C SER A 45 -9.66 12.13 -2.08
N SER A 46 -8.51 11.56 -2.47
CA SER A 46 -7.26 12.30 -2.66
C SER A 46 -7.05 12.80 -4.09
N ARG A 47 -7.95 12.41 -5.02
CA ARG A 47 -7.87 12.64 -6.47
C ARG A 47 -6.49 12.31 -7.03
N GLY A 48 -6.01 11.10 -6.76
CA GLY A 48 -4.72 10.63 -7.27
C GLY A 48 -3.50 11.20 -6.54
N GLY A 49 -3.60 11.44 -5.23
CA GLY A 49 -2.42 11.76 -4.42
C GLY A 49 -1.90 13.19 -4.59
N SER A 50 -2.79 14.19 -4.54
CA SER A 50 -2.38 15.59 -4.63
C SER A 50 -1.20 15.93 -3.69
N PRO A 51 -0.30 16.86 -4.06
CA PRO A 51 0.81 17.28 -3.21
C PRO A 51 0.39 17.71 -1.80
N ARG A 52 -0.85 18.20 -1.65
CA ARG A 52 -1.43 18.55 -0.37
C ARG A 52 -1.64 17.32 0.53
N VAL A 53 -2.18 16.23 -0.02
CA VAL A 53 -2.39 14.97 0.72
C VAL A 53 -1.05 14.38 1.14
N GLN A 54 -0.05 14.40 0.26
CA GLN A 54 1.31 13.97 0.59
C GLN A 54 1.91 14.81 1.73
N ARG A 55 1.71 16.14 1.69
CA ARG A 55 2.16 17.04 2.75
C ARG A 55 1.48 16.74 4.08
N TRP A 56 0.17 16.48 4.10
CA TRP A 56 -0.55 16.10 5.31
C TRP A 56 -0.06 14.77 5.87
N ALA A 57 0.09 13.75 5.03
CA ALA A 57 0.65 12.45 5.41
C ALA A 57 2.05 12.62 6.05
N ASN A 58 2.91 13.45 5.46
CA ASN A 58 4.24 13.74 5.99
C ASN A 58 4.21 14.45 7.35
N VAL A 59 3.31 15.41 7.54
CA VAL A 59 3.12 16.10 8.83
C VAL A 59 2.68 15.11 9.90
N SER A 60 1.65 14.30 9.60
CA SER A 60 1.14 13.27 10.48
C SER A 60 2.18 12.21 10.84
N SER A 61 2.90 11.68 9.85
CA SER A 61 3.96 10.69 10.07
C SER A 61 5.04 11.22 11.01
N ARG A 62 5.54 12.44 10.77
CA ARG A 62 6.55 13.08 11.63
C ARG A 62 6.04 13.29 13.04
N ARG A 63 4.78 13.71 13.19
CA ARG A 63 4.14 13.90 14.49
C ARG A 63 4.08 12.58 15.25
N TYR A 64 3.56 11.54 14.61
CA TYR A 64 3.42 10.21 15.20
C TYR A 64 4.78 9.63 15.65
N TRP A 65 5.78 9.59 14.77
CA TRP A 65 7.09 9.03 15.11
C TRP A 65 7.81 9.82 16.20
N ARG A 66 7.72 11.15 16.20
CA ARG A 66 8.30 12.00 17.26
C ARG A 66 7.60 11.77 18.60
N GLY A 67 6.27 11.70 18.61
CA GLY A 67 5.51 11.42 19.83
C GLY A 67 5.80 10.02 20.37
N ARG A 68 6.04 9.05 19.49
CA ARG A 68 6.24 7.65 19.86
C ARG A 68 7.66 7.31 20.34
N TYR A 69 8.69 7.89 19.72
CA TYR A 69 10.09 7.52 19.94
C TYR A 69 11.03 8.71 20.22
N GLY A 70 10.48 9.91 20.40
CA GLY A 70 11.26 11.12 20.53
C GLY A 70 11.97 11.53 19.24
N ARG A 71 12.78 12.59 19.31
CA ARG A 71 13.44 13.19 18.13
C ARG A 71 14.51 12.27 17.52
N ALA A 72 15.29 11.58 18.35
CA ALA A 72 16.34 10.68 17.90
C ALA A 72 15.76 9.42 17.26
N GLY A 73 14.79 8.78 17.92
CA GLY A 73 14.11 7.61 17.38
C GLY A 73 13.38 7.90 16.07
N ALA A 74 12.73 9.07 15.94
CA ALA A 74 12.10 9.47 14.68
C ALA A 74 13.11 9.63 13.52
N LYS A 75 14.31 10.16 13.79
CA LYS A 75 15.38 10.24 12.78
C LYS A 75 15.89 8.86 12.38
N LEU A 76 16.05 7.95 13.35
CA LEU A 76 16.48 6.58 13.08
C LEU A 76 15.45 5.83 12.25
N VAL A 77 14.15 5.92 12.58
CA VAL A 77 13.08 5.31 11.78
C VAL A 77 13.11 5.83 10.35
N ALA A 78 13.25 7.15 10.15
CA ALA A 78 13.32 7.74 8.81
C ALA A 78 14.55 7.26 8.01
N ALA A 79 15.69 7.04 8.67
CA ALA A 79 16.90 6.52 8.03
C ALA A 79 16.80 5.02 7.72
N LEU A 80 16.09 4.24 8.53
CA LEU A 80 15.91 2.80 8.29
C LEU A 80 14.86 2.53 7.20
N SER A 81 13.79 3.34 7.14
CA SER A 81 12.75 3.20 6.12
C SER A 81 13.30 3.34 4.70
N THR A 82 14.33 4.16 4.49
CA THR A 82 14.97 4.29 3.16
C THR A 82 15.89 3.11 2.82
N VAL A 83 16.38 2.35 3.80
CA VAL A 83 17.30 1.23 3.56
C VAL A 83 16.55 -0.07 3.29
N THR A 84 15.49 -0.37 4.06
CA THR A 84 14.74 -1.63 3.95
C THR A 84 13.91 -1.72 2.67
N VAL A 85 13.44 -0.58 2.16
CA VAL A 85 12.55 -0.51 1.00
C VAL A 85 13.31 -0.63 -0.34
N ASN A 86 14.64 -0.51 -0.33
CA ASN A 86 15.47 -0.43 -1.52
C ASN A 86 16.19 -1.72 -1.94
N GLN A 87 16.02 -2.85 -1.23
CA GLN A 87 16.59 -4.12 -1.68
C GLN A 87 15.61 -4.83 -2.63
N ILE A 88 15.59 -4.41 -3.89
CA ILE A 88 14.69 -4.99 -4.91
C ILE A 88 15.52 -5.51 -6.09
N ALA A 89 15.87 -6.80 -6.06
CA ALA A 89 16.65 -7.47 -7.11
C ALA A 89 15.81 -8.24 -8.15
N ALA A 90 14.47 -8.24 -8.02
CA ALA A 90 13.60 -8.97 -8.94
C ALA A 90 13.52 -8.28 -10.32
N PRO A 91 13.48 -9.04 -11.42
CA PRO A 91 13.38 -8.50 -12.77
C PRO A 91 12.09 -7.69 -12.93
N VAL A 92 12.18 -6.57 -13.66
CA VAL A 92 11.06 -5.69 -13.97
C VAL A 92 10.69 -5.87 -15.43
N HIS A 93 9.47 -6.32 -15.69
CA HIS A 93 8.86 -6.35 -17.01
C HIS A 93 8.17 -5.00 -17.27
N ASP A 94 8.73 -4.18 -18.16
CA ASP A 94 8.10 -2.94 -18.60
C ASP A 94 7.14 -3.24 -19.76
N LEU A 95 5.85 -3.02 -19.54
CA LEU A 95 4.78 -3.24 -20.51
C LEU A 95 4.50 -1.99 -21.35
N GLY A 96 5.15 -0.85 -21.05
CA GLY A 96 4.92 0.41 -21.74
C GLY A 96 3.56 1.04 -21.42
N ALA A 97 3.06 1.85 -22.36
CA ALA A 97 1.73 2.44 -22.29
C ALA A 97 0.68 1.48 -22.82
N ILE A 98 -0.36 1.23 -22.03
CA ILE A 98 -1.43 0.29 -22.37
C ILE A 98 -2.81 0.93 -22.17
N ASP A 99 -3.72 0.61 -23.08
CA ASP A 99 -5.13 1.00 -23.08
C ASP A 99 -6.05 -0.11 -22.55
N LYS A 100 -5.55 -1.34 -22.57
CA LYS A 100 -6.24 -2.55 -22.11
C LYS A 100 -5.58 -3.13 -20.86
N PRO A 101 -6.35 -3.81 -19.99
CA PRO A 101 -5.81 -4.38 -18.77
C PRO A 101 -4.71 -5.41 -19.07
N PRO A 102 -3.52 -5.31 -18.43
CA PRO A 102 -2.44 -6.23 -18.68
C PRO A 102 -2.75 -7.57 -18.02
N ARG A 103 -2.59 -8.67 -18.76
CA ARG A 103 -2.64 -10.01 -18.18
C ARG A 103 -1.31 -10.34 -17.53
N LEU A 104 -1.30 -10.40 -16.19
CA LEU A 104 -0.08 -10.72 -15.44
C LEU A 104 0.02 -12.24 -15.29
N SER A 105 1.12 -12.83 -15.75
CA SER A 105 1.32 -14.28 -15.76
C SER A 105 2.69 -14.60 -15.18
N TRP A 106 2.80 -15.69 -14.44
CA TRP A 106 4.06 -16.14 -13.84
C TRP A 106 4.10 -17.67 -13.74
N SER A 107 5.28 -18.21 -13.46
CA SER A 107 5.45 -19.64 -13.21
C SER A 107 4.81 -19.99 -11.86
N SER A 108 3.89 -20.95 -11.87
CA SER A 108 3.27 -21.43 -10.62
C SER A 108 4.35 -21.92 -9.66
N VAL A 109 4.29 -21.47 -8.42
CA VAL A 109 5.14 -21.92 -7.32
C VAL A 109 4.28 -22.64 -6.28
N THR A 110 4.85 -23.66 -5.64
CA THR A 110 4.15 -24.47 -4.61
C THR A 110 3.88 -23.70 -3.32
N LEU A 111 4.54 -22.57 -3.12
CA LEU A 111 4.38 -21.72 -1.94
C LEU A 111 3.18 -20.77 -2.07
N PRO A 112 2.66 -20.25 -0.95
CA PRO A 112 1.67 -19.17 -0.97
C PRO A 112 2.18 -17.93 -1.70
N GLN A 113 1.29 -17.26 -2.41
CA GLN A 113 1.62 -16.17 -3.31
C GLN A 113 0.75 -14.95 -3.04
N VAL A 114 1.36 -13.79 -3.21
CA VAL A 114 0.70 -12.50 -3.02
C VAL A 114 1.09 -11.58 -4.17
N LEU A 115 0.10 -11.09 -4.89
CA LEU A 115 0.28 -10.04 -5.88
C LEU A 115 0.02 -8.69 -5.23
N GLN A 116 0.96 -7.77 -5.37
CA GLN A 116 0.79 -6.37 -4.94
C GLN A 116 0.78 -5.45 -6.14
N VAL A 117 -0.10 -4.44 -6.10
CA VAL A 117 -0.21 -3.38 -7.11
C VAL A 117 -0.14 -2.03 -6.42
N ALA A 118 0.72 -1.13 -6.91
CA ALA A 118 0.94 0.19 -6.34
C ALA A 118 1.16 1.26 -7.43
N PHE A 119 1.07 2.53 -7.05
CA PHE A 119 1.43 3.69 -7.88
C PHE A 119 2.90 4.09 -7.77
N ASP A 120 3.63 3.44 -6.87
CA ASP A 120 5.03 3.73 -6.58
C ASP A 120 5.86 2.44 -6.65
N PRO A 121 7.14 2.51 -7.06
CA PRO A 121 7.98 1.32 -7.22
C PRO A 121 8.39 0.69 -5.90
N LEU A 122 8.14 1.37 -4.77
CA LEU A 122 8.52 0.95 -3.43
C LEU A 122 7.39 0.16 -2.72
N PHE A 123 6.18 0.19 -3.28
CA PHE A 123 4.98 -0.42 -2.73
C PHE A 123 4.66 0.07 -1.32
N GLU A 124 4.87 1.38 -1.07
CA GLU A 124 4.51 2.00 0.22
C GLU A 124 3.00 1.95 0.45
N SER A 125 2.21 2.10 -0.61
CA SER A 125 0.76 1.92 -0.60
C SER A 125 0.37 0.99 -1.74
N ALA A 126 0.12 -0.27 -1.40
CA ALA A 126 -0.19 -1.30 -2.37
C ALA A 126 -1.52 -2.01 -2.07
N ALA A 127 -2.34 -2.20 -3.10
CA ALA A 127 -3.41 -3.19 -3.08
C ALA A 127 -2.78 -4.59 -3.05
N THR A 128 -3.29 -5.45 -2.18
CA THR A 128 -2.78 -6.82 -2.00
C THR A 128 -3.84 -7.81 -2.44
N ILE A 129 -3.45 -8.73 -3.31
CA ILE A 129 -4.31 -9.71 -3.97
C ILE A 129 -3.73 -11.10 -3.69
N PHE A 130 -4.61 -12.05 -3.35
CA PHE A 130 -4.26 -13.45 -3.18
C PHE A 130 -4.75 -14.23 -4.41
N PRO A 131 -3.91 -14.36 -5.46
CA PRO A 131 -4.35 -15.00 -6.69
C PRO A 131 -4.61 -16.50 -6.46
N PRO A 132 -5.70 -17.06 -7.03
CA PRO A 132 -6.00 -18.49 -6.91
C PRO A 132 -5.11 -19.38 -7.79
N GLY A 133 -4.31 -18.79 -8.68
CA GLY A 133 -3.46 -19.49 -9.64
C GLY A 133 -2.25 -18.65 -10.06
N SER A 134 -1.70 -18.94 -11.23
CA SER A 134 -0.47 -18.33 -11.73
C SER A 134 -0.69 -17.20 -12.75
N THR A 135 -1.90 -16.67 -12.78
CA THR A 135 -2.33 -15.60 -13.67
C THR A 135 -3.28 -14.68 -12.91
N PHE A 136 -3.20 -13.39 -13.22
CA PHE A 136 -4.14 -12.39 -12.74
C PHE A 136 -4.73 -11.64 -13.93
N GLU A 137 -6.06 -11.59 -13.94
CA GLU A 137 -6.86 -10.86 -14.91
C GLU A 137 -7.66 -9.80 -14.16
N TRP A 138 -7.66 -8.59 -14.71
CA TRP A 138 -8.31 -7.45 -14.08
C TRP A 138 -9.83 -7.58 -14.22
N PRO A 139 -10.60 -7.44 -13.13
CA PRO A 139 -12.03 -7.19 -13.25
C PRO A 139 -12.25 -5.92 -14.08
N ALA A 140 -13.13 -5.97 -15.09
CA ALA A 140 -13.39 -4.84 -15.97
C ALA A 140 -13.77 -3.56 -15.20
N ALA A 141 -14.68 -3.69 -14.22
CA ALA A 141 -15.09 -2.58 -13.37
C ALA A 141 -13.95 -2.00 -12.52
N LEU A 142 -12.94 -2.80 -12.15
CA LEU A 142 -11.77 -2.28 -11.46
C LEU A 142 -10.89 -1.49 -12.43
N TRP A 143 -10.64 -2.04 -13.63
CA TRP A 143 -9.81 -1.39 -14.64
C TRP A 143 -10.37 -0.03 -15.04
N GLU A 144 -11.68 0.06 -15.34
CA GLU A 144 -12.34 1.31 -15.76
C GLU A 144 -12.25 2.44 -14.73
N GLU A 145 -12.13 2.11 -13.45
CA GLU A 145 -11.99 3.07 -12.34
C GLU A 145 -10.52 3.42 -12.05
N MET A 146 -9.54 2.79 -12.72
CA MET A 146 -8.12 3.06 -12.48
C MET A 146 -7.75 4.45 -13.01
N PRO A 147 -7.22 5.36 -12.16
CA PRO A 147 -6.71 6.63 -12.63
C PRO A 147 -5.57 6.44 -13.64
N ALA A 148 -5.44 7.37 -14.58
CA ALA A 148 -4.25 7.44 -15.43
C ALA A 148 -3.00 7.59 -14.56
N GLY A 149 -1.93 6.88 -14.91
CA GLY A 149 -0.72 6.92 -14.11
C GLY A 149 0.25 5.78 -14.39
N THR A 150 1.40 5.84 -13.73
CA THR A 150 2.36 4.72 -13.72
C THR A 150 1.97 3.78 -12.59
N TYR A 151 1.82 2.50 -12.93
CA TYR A 151 1.55 1.44 -11.99
C TYR A 151 2.71 0.48 -11.94
N HIS A 152 2.86 -0.11 -10.76
CA HIS A 152 3.84 -1.13 -10.45
C HIS A 152 3.12 -2.34 -9.87
N ALA A 153 3.50 -3.54 -10.30
CA ALA A 153 3.07 -4.77 -9.65
C ALA A 153 4.27 -5.61 -9.24
N ARG A 154 4.13 -6.38 -8.17
CA ARG A 154 5.10 -7.40 -7.76
C ARG A 154 4.41 -8.65 -7.27
N LEU A 155 4.98 -9.79 -7.62
CA LEU A 155 4.61 -11.08 -7.04
C LEU A 155 5.57 -11.39 -5.89
N LEU A 156 5.02 -11.68 -4.72
CA LEU A 156 5.73 -12.16 -3.55
C LEU A 156 5.42 -13.64 -3.34
N SER A 157 6.41 -14.42 -2.92
CA SER A 157 6.25 -15.85 -2.66
C SER A 157 6.88 -16.26 -1.33
N GLY A 158 6.24 -17.23 -0.67
CA GLY A 158 6.74 -17.87 0.54
C GLY A 158 6.57 -17.04 1.81
N PRO A 159 6.93 -17.63 2.96
CA PRO A 159 6.69 -17.02 4.28
C PRO A 159 7.51 -15.74 4.53
N SER A 160 8.61 -15.55 3.81
CA SER A 160 9.44 -14.35 3.84
C SER A 160 9.03 -13.30 2.80
N CYS A 161 7.96 -13.54 2.04
CA CYS A 161 7.43 -12.62 1.03
C CYS A 161 8.50 -12.11 0.05
N GLN A 162 9.32 -13.02 -0.47
CA GLN A 162 10.41 -12.66 -1.38
C GLN A 162 9.84 -12.27 -2.76
N PRO A 163 10.30 -11.16 -3.36
CA PRO A 163 9.84 -10.75 -4.68
C PRO A 163 10.34 -11.71 -5.76
N VAL A 164 9.42 -12.29 -6.51
CA VAL A 164 9.69 -13.24 -7.60
C VAL A 164 9.84 -12.52 -8.94
N THR A 165 8.92 -11.61 -9.23
CA THR A 165 8.88 -10.85 -10.48
C THR A 165 8.11 -9.54 -10.28
N ARG A 166 8.34 -8.58 -11.18
CA ARG A 166 7.73 -7.25 -11.14
C ARG A 166 7.26 -6.82 -12.52
N TRP A 167 6.24 -5.98 -12.53
CA TRP A 167 5.75 -5.32 -13.73
C TRP A 167 5.67 -3.82 -13.53
N ARG A 168 5.77 -3.09 -14.63
CA ARG A 168 5.51 -1.67 -14.72
C ARG A 168 4.70 -1.40 -15.98
N TRP A 169 3.71 -0.51 -15.88
CA TRP A 169 2.98 -0.02 -17.04
C TRP A 169 2.48 1.40 -16.82
N GLN A 170 2.12 2.08 -17.90
CA GLN A 170 1.40 3.35 -17.88
C GLN A 170 -0.05 3.09 -18.29
N CYS A 171 -1.00 3.36 -17.39
CA CYS A 171 -2.42 3.32 -17.68
C CYS A 171 -2.84 4.66 -18.30
N ALA A 172 -3.49 4.61 -19.48
CA ALA A 172 -4.12 5.78 -20.07
C ALA A 172 -5.39 6.17 -19.30
N ALA A 173 -5.84 7.42 -19.44
CA ALA A 173 -7.14 7.81 -18.90
C ALA A 173 -8.26 7.08 -19.65
N HIS A 174 -9.22 6.52 -18.91
CA HIS A 174 -10.47 6.05 -19.50
C HIS A 174 -11.27 7.26 -19.99
N ALA A 175 -11.69 7.24 -21.25
CA ALA A 175 -12.43 8.32 -21.90
C ALA A 175 -13.91 8.33 -21.47
#